data_AF-A0A929JMQ1-F1
#
_entry.id   AF-A0A929JMQ1-F1
#
_cell.length_a   1.000
_cell.length_b   1.000
_cell.length_c   1.000
_cell.angle_alpha   90.00
_cell.angle_beta   90.00
_cell.angle_gamma   90.00
#
_symmetry.space_group_name_H-M   'P 1'
#
loop_
_entity.id
_entity.type
_entity.pdbx_description
1 polymer ?
#
loop_
_entity_poly.entity_id
_entity_poly.type
_entity_poly.pdbx_seq_one_letter_code
_entity_poly.pdbx_strand_id
1 'polypeptide(L)'
;MNQALILNLDNEPVRFTPDGKVSVLDAIRAVSNSDHPLPLWENLKKEHPEILLYCEDYSFQKEGPGPVVDSEGWQTIWMLLPDYLSDMN
;
A
#
# COMPACT_ATOMS: atom_id res chain seq x y z
N MET A 1 17.98 15.06 2.91
CA MET A 1 17.03 14.64 3.95
C MET A 1 15.87 13.97 3.21
N ASN A 2 15.73 12.65 3.31
CA ASN A 2 14.59 11.95 2.72
C ASN A 2 13.56 11.74 3.84
N GLN A 3 12.85 12.82 4.19
CA GLN A 3 11.73 12.73 5.12
C GLN A 3 10.51 12.29 4.32
N ALA A 4 9.87 11.23 4.78
CA ALA A 4 8.59 10.82 4.22
C ALA A 4 7.52 11.86 4.55
N LEU A 5 6.66 12.14 3.58
CA LEU A 5 5.47 12.95 3.81
C LEU A 5 4.40 12.03 4.40
N ILE A 6 3.80 12.42 5.53
CA ILE A 6 2.70 11.68 6.15
C ILE A 6 1.43 12.49 5.97
N LEU A 7 0.42 11.91 5.32
CA LEU A 7 -0.90 12.49 5.15
C LEU A 7 -1.92 11.64 5.89
N ASN A 8 -2.88 12.26 6.57
CA ASN A 8 -3.99 11.54 7.20
C ASN A 8 -5.14 11.42 6.20
N LEU A 9 -5.47 10.21 5.78
CA LEU A 9 -6.62 9.88 4.94
C LEU A 9 -7.67 9.19 5.82
N ASP A 10 -8.83 9.80 6.03
CA ASP A 10 -9.90 9.28 6.90
C ASP A 10 -9.44 8.85 8.32
N ASN A 11 -8.52 9.62 8.89
CA ASN A 11 -7.83 9.38 10.18
C ASN A 11 -6.79 8.24 10.16
N GLU A 12 -6.51 7.65 9.01
CA GLU A 12 -5.42 6.69 8.83
C GLU A 12 -4.16 7.39 8.29
N PRO A 13 -3.01 7.28 8.97
CA PRO A 13 -1.77 7.89 8.51
C PRO A 13 -1.19 7.11 7.33
N VAL A 14 -0.92 7.84 6.24
CA VAL A 14 -0.37 7.29 5.00
C VAL A 14 0.95 7.95 4.67
N ARG A 15 2.00 7.13 4.54
CA ARG A 15 3.35 7.59 4.19
C ARG A 15 3.54 7.64 2.68
N PHE A 16 4.17 8.71 2.27
CA PHE A 16 4.61 8.95 0.91
C PHE A 16 6.12 9.16 0.87
N THR A 17 6.74 8.68 -0.20
CA THR A 17 8.13 8.97 -0.53
C THR A 17 8.28 10.44 -0.97
N PRO A 18 9.49 11.01 -0.96
CA PRO A 18 9.72 12.37 -1.44
C PRO A 18 9.34 12.59 -2.92
N ASP A 19 9.37 11.55 -3.75
CA ASP A 19 8.96 11.56 -5.16
C ASP A 19 7.45 11.28 -5.36
N GLY A 20 6.68 11.12 -4.28
CA GLY A 20 5.21 11.05 -4.32
C GLY A 20 4.62 9.64 -4.44
N LYS A 21 5.44 8.58 -4.35
CA LYS A 21 4.95 7.19 -4.24
C LYS A 21 4.36 6.96 -2.85
N VAL A 22 3.40 6.04 -2.75
CA VAL A 22 2.66 5.74 -1.52
C VAL A 22 3.07 4.38 -0.96
N SER A 23 3.13 4.25 0.36
CA SER A 23 3.23 2.95 1.04
C SER A 23 1.99 2.11 0.74
N VAL A 24 2.19 0.93 0.12
CA VAL A 24 1.09 0.02 -0.24
C VAL A 24 0.33 -0.43 1.00
N LEU A 25 1.03 -0.77 2.09
CA LEU A 25 0.40 -1.25 3.31
C LEU A 25 -0.42 -0.15 4.00
N ASP A 26 0.06 1.09 4.00
CA ASP A 26 -0.67 2.20 4.59
C ASP A 26 -1.91 2.53 3.76
N ALA A 27 -1.78 2.52 2.43
CA ALA A 27 -2.88 2.79 1.53
C ALA A 27 -3.97 1.69 1.62
N ILE A 28 -3.57 0.41 1.67
CA ILE A 28 -4.50 -0.71 1.90
C ILE A 28 -5.22 -0.53 3.23
N ARG A 29 -4.49 -0.24 4.32
CA ARG A 29 -5.09 0.00 5.63
C ARG A 29 -6.13 1.13 5.59
N ALA A 30 -5.77 2.26 5.00
CA ALA A 30 -6.63 3.44 4.91
C ALA A 30 -7.96 3.17 4.19
N VAL A 31 -7.98 2.22 3.24
CA VAL A 31 -9.13 2.04 2.34
C VAL A 31 -9.93 0.78 2.65
N SER A 32 -9.30 -0.20 3.27
CA SER A 32 -9.96 -1.40 3.77
C SER A 32 -10.55 -1.21 5.16
N ASN A 33 -10.12 -0.17 5.91
CA ASN A 33 -10.34 -0.05 7.35
C ASN A 33 -9.92 -1.32 8.13
N SER A 34 -8.97 -2.09 7.59
CA SER A 34 -8.46 -3.30 8.23
C SER A 34 -7.26 -2.97 9.11
N ASP A 35 -7.29 -3.42 10.36
CA ASP A 35 -6.13 -3.39 11.27
C ASP A 35 -4.98 -4.30 10.80
N HIS A 36 -5.24 -5.16 9.81
CA HIS A 36 -4.31 -6.14 9.27
C HIS A 36 -4.21 -6.05 7.74
N PRO A 37 -3.51 -5.03 7.20
CA PRO A 37 -3.30 -4.88 5.75
C PRO A 37 -2.37 -5.94 5.16
N LEU A 38 -1.51 -6.56 5.99
CA LEU A 38 -0.49 -7.50 5.52
C LEU A 38 -1.08 -8.80 4.94
N PRO A 39 -2.01 -9.52 5.60
CA PRO A 39 -2.66 -10.68 4.99
C PRO A 39 -3.33 -10.37 3.64
N LEU A 40 -3.98 -9.21 3.52
CA LEU A 40 -4.62 -8.79 2.27
C LEU A 40 -3.57 -8.57 1.17
N TRP A 41 -2.45 -7.92 1.52
CA TRP A 41 -1.33 -7.73 0.60
C TRP A 41 -0.69 -9.05 0.17
N GLU A 42 -0.51 -10.01 1.08
CA GLU A 42 0.02 -11.34 0.74
C GLU A 42 -0.90 -12.11 -0.22
N ASN A 43 -2.22 -12.02 -0.02
CA ASN A 43 -3.20 -12.64 -0.92
C ASN A 43 -3.15 -12.00 -2.31
N LEU A 44 -3.14 -10.66 -2.39
CA LEU A 44 -2.99 -9.93 -3.65
C LEU A 44 -1.73 -10.35 -4.40
N LYS A 45 -0.57 -10.41 -3.75
CA LYS A 45 0.68 -10.84 -4.40
C LYS A 45 0.64 -12.28 -4.89
N LYS A 46 -0.02 -13.16 -4.14
CA LYS A 46 -0.12 -14.59 -4.46
C LYS A 46 -0.99 -14.83 -5.69
N GLU A 47 -2.07 -14.09 -5.82
CA GLU A 47 -3.06 -14.27 -6.89
C GLU A 47 -2.81 -13.36 -8.10
N HIS A 48 -2.23 -12.19 -7.89
CA HIS A 48 -1.88 -11.18 -8.89
C HIS A 48 -0.41 -10.76 -8.79
N PRO A 49 0.56 -11.66 -9.04
CA PRO A 49 1.98 -11.34 -8.93
C PRO A 49 2.45 -10.20 -9.86
N GLU A 50 1.70 -9.90 -10.93
CA GLU A 50 1.96 -8.79 -11.85
C GLU A 50 1.98 -7.41 -11.18
N ILE A 51 1.28 -7.23 -10.05
CA ILE A 51 1.27 -5.96 -9.32
C ILE A 51 2.65 -5.60 -8.77
N LEU A 52 3.51 -6.60 -8.56
CA LEU A 52 4.89 -6.40 -8.10
C LEU A 52 5.75 -5.65 -9.12
N LEU A 53 5.35 -5.63 -10.41
CA LEU A 53 6.05 -4.86 -11.45
C LEU A 53 5.92 -3.34 -11.24
N TYR A 54 4.90 -2.91 -10.50
CA TYR A 54 4.68 -1.50 -10.16
C TYR A 54 5.24 -1.12 -8.79
N CYS A 55 5.74 -2.10 -8.03
CA CYS A 55 6.23 -1.89 -6.69
C CYS A 55 7.75 -1.62 -6.69
N GLU A 56 8.15 -0.70 -5.83
CA GLU A 56 9.54 -0.49 -5.45
C GLU A 56 9.69 -0.69 -3.94
N ASP A 57 10.87 -1.12 -3.50
CA ASP A 57 11.19 -1.18 -2.08
C ASP A 57 11.70 0.18 -1.60
N TYR A 58 11.08 0.73 -0.56
CA TYR A 58 11.52 1.99 0.06
C TYR A 58 11.64 1.85 1.57
N SER A 59 12.78 2.27 2.12
CA SER A 59 13.03 2.29 3.55
C SER A 59 12.61 3.62 4.16
N PHE A 60 11.48 3.62 4.87
CA PHE A 60 11.12 4.72 5.74
C PHE A 60 12.06 4.72 6.95
N GLN A 61 12.66 5.86 7.32
CA GLN A 61 13.82 5.97 8.23
C GLN A 61 13.85 5.05 9.47
N LYS A 62 12.69 4.75 10.07
CA LYS A 62 12.57 3.96 11.32
C LYS A 62 12.03 2.54 11.11
N GLU A 63 11.70 2.18 9.89
CA GLU A 63 11.09 0.90 9.54
C GLU A 63 11.92 0.20 8.45
N GLY A 64 11.76 -1.13 8.36
CA GLY A 64 12.36 -1.90 7.28
C GLY A 64 11.87 -1.44 5.90
N PRO A 65 12.50 -1.93 4.81
CA PRO A 65 12.02 -1.68 3.47
C PRO A 65 10.57 -2.18 3.33
N GLY A 66 9.72 -1.35 2.73
CA GLY A 66 8.33 -1.68 2.44
C GLY A 66 7.98 -1.34 1.00
N PRO A 67 6.96 -2.01 0.44
CA PRO A 67 6.52 -1.76 -0.93
C PRO A 67 5.88 -0.38 -1.05
N VAL A 68 6.34 0.38 -2.04
CA VAL A 68 5.74 1.65 -2.47
C VAL A 68 5.35 1.58 -3.94
N VAL A 69 4.32 2.33 -4.31
CA VAL A 69 3.82 2.42 -5.70
C VAL A 69 3.55 3.87 -6.08
N ASP A 70 3.69 4.19 -7.36
CA ASP A 70 3.19 5.45 -7.90
C ASP A 70 1.66 5.42 -8.10
N SER A 71 1.12 6.45 -8.75
CA SER A 71 -0.31 6.52 -9.02
C SER A 71 -0.82 5.39 -9.91
N GLU A 72 -0.04 4.93 -10.89
CA GLU A 72 -0.46 3.87 -11.81
C GLU A 72 -0.47 2.51 -11.10
N GLY A 73 0.58 2.23 -10.33
CA GLY A 73 0.65 1.04 -9.49
C GLY A 73 -0.49 1.00 -8.46
N TRP A 74 -0.79 2.14 -7.83
CA TRP A 74 -1.92 2.23 -6.91
C TRP A 74 -3.27 1.99 -7.59
N GLN A 75 -3.52 2.57 -8.77
CA GLN A 75 -4.76 2.32 -9.51
C GLN A 75 -4.94 0.84 -9.83
N THR A 76 -3.86 0.15 -10.20
CA THR A 76 -3.88 -1.29 -10.47
C THR A 76 -4.28 -2.09 -9.22
N ILE A 77 -3.64 -1.82 -8.08
CA ILE A 77 -3.97 -2.47 -6.80
C ILE A 77 -5.41 -2.15 -6.38
N TRP A 78 -5.82 -0.89 -6.49
CA TRP A 78 -7.16 -0.42 -6.14
C TRP A 78 -8.28 -1.17 -6.88
N MET A 79 -8.08 -1.48 -8.15
CA MET A 79 -9.07 -2.22 -8.95
C MET A 79 -9.25 -3.66 -8.49
N LEU A 80 -8.23 -4.27 -7.87
CA LEU A 80 -8.27 -5.65 -7.38
C LEU A 80 -8.80 -5.73 -5.93
N LEU A 81 -8.57 -4.70 -5.12
CA LEU A 81 -8.91 -4.69 -3.70
C LEU A 81 -10.35 -5.13 -3.35
N PRO A 82 -11.41 -4.70 -4.06
CA PRO A 82 -12.78 -5.07 -3.71
C PRO A 82 -13.05 -6.58 -3.66
N ASP A 83 -12.37 -7.36 -4.50
CA ASP A 83 -12.53 -8.82 -4.56
C ASP A 83 -12.01 -9.48 -3.27
N TYR A 84 -10.99 -8.90 -2.63
CA TYR A 84 -10.39 -9.39 -1.39
C TYR A 84 -11.05 -8.84 -0.11
N LEU A 85 -11.79 -7.73 -0.23
CA LEU A 85 -12.55 -7.16 0.89
C LEU A 85 -13.88 -7.89 1.11
N SER A 86 -14.45 -8.46 0.05
CA SER A 86 -15.75 -9.15 0.10
C SER A 86 -15.67 -10.52 0.78
N ASP A 87 -14.50 -11.17 0.75
CA ASP A 87 -14.22 -12.47 1.36
C ASP A 87 -13.91 -12.40 2.88
N MET A 88 -13.91 -11.20 3.48
CA MET A 88 -13.72 -11.01 4.93
C MET A 88 -15.04 -11.00 5.73
N ASN A 89 -16.17 -11.38 5.14
CA ASN A 89 -17.48 -11.54 5.80
C ASN A 89 -17.90 -13.00 5.96
#